data_AF-A0A525PS52-F1
#
_entry.id   AF-A0A525PS52-F1
#
_cell.length_a   1.000
_cell.length_b   1.000
_cell.length_c   1.000
_cell.angle_alpha   90.00
_cell.angle_beta   90.00
_cell.angle_gamma   90.00
#
_symmetry.space_group_name_H-M   'P 1'
#
loop_
_entity.id
_entity.type
_entity.pdbx_description
1 polymer ?
#
loop_
_entity_poly.entity_id
_entity_poly.type
_entity_poly.pdbx_seq_one_letter_code
_entity_poly.pdbx_strand_id
1 'polypeptide(L)' 'MSTEEIQFDRRMLEALICPRTHTRLSYDAAKQELVSEAAGLAYPIRNGIPVMLVDEARKLD' A
#
# COMPACT_ATOMS: atom_id res chain seq x y z
N MET A 1 21.97 0.89 -20.60
CA MET A 1 21.25 0.02 -19.65
C MET A 1 20.66 0.95 -18.61
N SER A 2 19.46 1.46 -18.89
CA SER A 2 18.78 2.42 -18.03
C SER A 2 18.17 1.65 -16.87
N THR A 3 18.72 1.84 -15.68
CA THR A 3 18.09 1.39 -14.44
C THR A 3 16.89 2.31 -14.23
N GLU A 4 15.70 1.86 -14.65
CA GLU A 4 14.45 2.53 -14.32
C GLU A 4 14.18 2.32 -12.84
N GLU A 5 14.64 3.26 -12.02
CA GLU A 5 14.13 3.41 -10.67
C GLU A 5 12.65 3.82 -10.80
N ILE A 6 11.75 2.85 -10.59
CA ILE A 6 10.31 3.10 -10.53
C ILE A 6 10.05 3.97 -9.30
N GLN A 7 10.12 5.28 -9.51
CA GLN A 7 9.71 6.26 -8.54
C GLN A 7 8.18 6.28 -8.57
N PHE A 8 7.56 5.50 -7.67
CA PHE A 8 6.11 5.40 -7.57
C PHE A 8 5.50 6.79 -7.32
N ASP A 9 4.84 7.33 -8.34
CA ASP A 9 4.20 8.64 -8.26
C ASP A 9 3.07 8.58 -7.23
N ARG A 10 3.16 9.40 -6.17
CA ARG A 10 2.27 9.32 -5.01
C ARG A 10 0.79 9.43 -5.39
N ARG A 11 0.49 10.20 -6.45
CA ARG A 11 -0.86 10.35 -7.02
C ARG A 11 -1.40 9.07 -7.65
N MET A 12 -0.53 8.21 -8.18
CA MET A 12 -0.91 6.91 -8.74
C MET A 12 -1.19 5.88 -7.62
N LEU A 13 -0.47 5.96 -6.50
CA LEU A 13 -0.75 5.18 -5.28
C LEU A 13 -2.05 5.59 -4.59
N GLU A 14 -2.43 6.87 -4.65
CA GLU A 14 -3.70 7.37 -4.09
C GLU A 14 -4.94 6.94 -4.89
N ALA A 15 -4.77 6.51 -6.14
CA ALA A 15 -5.83 5.93 -6.96
C ALA A 15 -6.07 4.44 -6.67
N LEU A 16 -5.19 3.80 -5.89
CA LEU A 16 -5.35 2.39 -5.50
C LEU A 16 -6.39 2.28 -4.39
N ILE A 17 -7.51 1.70 -4.78
CA ILE A 17 -8.67 1.45 -3.94
C ILE A 17 -8.51 0.07 -3.28
N CYS A 18 -8.86 -0.06 -2.00
CA CYS A 18 -8.83 -1.35 -1.32
C CYS A 18 -9.77 -2.34 -2.04
N PRO A 19 -9.31 -3.53 -2.45
CA PRO A 19 -10.13 -4.50 -3.17
C PRO A 19 -11.27 -5.09 -2.33
N ARG A 20 -11.27 -4.85 -1.01
CA ARG A 20 -12.24 -5.41 -0.06
C ARG A 20 -13.34 -4.42 0.32
N THR A 21 -12.97 -3.15 0.51
CA THR A 21 -13.87 -2.10 1.01
C THR A 21 -14.17 -1.03 -0.03
N HIS A 22 -13.45 -1.03 -1.15
CA HIS A 22 -13.47 0.03 -2.17
C HIS A 22 -13.22 1.44 -1.57
N THR A 23 -12.49 1.52 -0.46
CA THR A 23 -12.06 2.77 0.15
C THR A 23 -10.60 3.07 -0.18
N ARG A 24 -10.21 4.34 -0.07
CA ARG A 24 -8.84 4.80 -0.30
C ARG A 24 -7.86 4.10 0.65
N LEU A 25 -6.67 3.78 0.14
CA LEU A 25 -5.54 3.32 0.93
C LEU A 25 -4.62 4.52 1.20
N SER A 26 -4.23 4.70 2.45
CA SER A 26 -3.28 5.72 2.88
C SER A 26 -1.87 5.15 2.82
N TYR A 27 -1.02 5.71 1.97
CA TYR A 27 0.38 5.31 1.92
C TYR A 27 1.17 5.92 3.08
N ASP A 28 1.66 5.06 3.98
CA ASP A 28 2.60 5.40 5.04
C ASP A 28 4.03 5.24 4.50
N ALA A 29 4.64 6.36 4.12
CA ALA A 29 6.01 6.40 3.64
C ALA A 29 7.04 6.10 4.74
N ALA A 30 6.72 6.32 6.03
CA ALA A 30 7.64 6.05 7.13
C ALA A 30 7.81 4.54 7.36
N LYS A 31 6.73 3.78 7.16
CA LYS A 31 6.71 2.32 7.33
C LYS A 31 6.69 1.54 6.02
N GLN A 32 6.66 2.24 4.89
CA GLN A 32 6.53 1.64 3.55
C GLN A 32 5.33 0.67 3.51
N GLU A 33 4.15 1.11 3.95
CA GLU A 33 2.93 0.29 4.00
C GLU A 33 1.70 1.06 3.47
N LEU A 34 0.74 0.34 2.91
CA LEU A 34 -0.56 0.85 2.51
C LEU A 34 -1.59 0.57 3.60
N VAL A 35 -2.05 1.60 4.27
CA VAL A 35 -2.97 1.55 5.40
C VAL A 35 -4.41 1.67 4.91
N SER A 36 -5.25 0.70 5.27
CA SER A 36 -6.69 0.73 5.07
C SER A 36 -7.38 0.96 6.41
N GLU A 37 -7.77 2.20 6.67
CA GLU A 37 -8.50 2.55 7.90
C GLU A 37 -9.88 1.87 7.95
N ALA A 38 -10.55 1.72 6.81
CA ALA A 38 -11.85 1.07 6.73
C ALA A 38 -11.80 -0.44 7.03
N ALA A 39 -10.68 -1.10 6.67
CA ALA A 39 -10.49 -2.52 6.97
C ALA A 39 -9.77 -2.76 8.30
N GLY A 40 -9.16 -1.73 8.91
CA GLY A 40 -8.30 -1.87 10.08
C GLY A 40 -7.02 -2.66 9.77
N LEU A 41 -6.50 -2.56 8.54
CA LEU A 41 -5.37 -3.36 8.06
C LEU A 41 -4.32 -2.49 7.38
N ALA A 42 -3.05 -2.81 7.57
CA ALA A 42 -1.92 -2.20 6.88
C ALA A 42 -1.15 -3.26 6.06
N TYR A 43 -1.02 -3.01 4.77
CA TYR A 43 -0.40 -3.89 3.80
C TYR A 43 1.06 -3.47 3.56
N PRO A 44 2.07 -4.29 3.88
CA PRO A 44 3.46 -3.89 3.73
C PRO A 44 3.86 -3.81 2.25
N ILE A 45 4.79 -2.92 1.92
CA ILE A 45 5.43 -2.83 0.60
C ILE A 45 6.81 -3.48 0.70
N ARG A 46 7.07 -4.50 -0.12
CA ARG A 46 8.36 -5.21 -0.17
C ARG A 46 8.96 -5.07 -1.56
N ASN A 47 10.20 -4.59 -1.65
CA ASN A 47 10.88 -4.32 -2.92
C ASN A 47 10.07 -3.40 -3.86
N GLY A 48 9.33 -2.44 -3.32
CA GLY A 48 8.44 -1.57 -4.08
C GLY A 48 7.11 -2.20 -4.52
N ILE A 49 6.86 -3.48 -4.21
CA ILE A 49 5.62 -4.18 -4.54
C ILE A 49 4.71 -4.21 -3.30
N PRO A 50 3.50 -3.65 -3.36
CA PRO A 50 2.53 -3.75 -2.27
C PRO A 50 2.03 -5.19 -2.09
N VAL A 51 2.19 -5.73 -0.89
CA VAL A 51 1.70 -7.07 -0.55
C VAL A 51 0.26 -6.95 -0.06
N MET A 52 -0.70 -7.04 -0.99
CA MET A 52 -2.14 -6.96 -0.71
C MET A 52 -2.74 -8.31 -0.23
N LEU A 53 -1.99 -9.06 0.58
CA LEU A 53 -2.44 -10.31 1.18
C LEU A 53 -2.93 -10.04 2.61
N VAL A 54 -4.11 -10.56 2.96
CA VAL A 54 -4.71 -10.33 4.29
C VAL A 54 -3.90 -11.01 5.39
N ASP A 55 -3.31 -12.19 5.13
CA ASP A 55 -2.45 -12.90 6.07
C ASP A 55 -1.14 -12.16 6.38
N GLU A 56 -0.61 -11.40 5.43
CA GLU A 56 0.59 -10.57 5.62
C GLU A 56 0.24 -9.15 6.10
N ALA A 57 -1.05 -8.80 6.14
CA ALA A 57 -1.49 -7.48 6.55
C ALA A 57 -1.42 -7.35 8.07
N ARG A 58 -0.81 -6.26 8.54
CA ARG A 58 -0.76 -5.91 9.95
C ARG A 58 -2.11 -5.33 10.37
N LYS A 59 -2.69 -5.84 11.45
CA LYS A 59 -3.88 -5.21 12.03
C LYS A 59 -3.53 -3.86 12.67
N LEU A 60 -4.36 -2.87 12.36
CA LEU A 60 -4.40 -1.59 13.06
C LEU A 60 -5.28 -1.83 14.29
N ASP A 61 -4.73 -1.57 15.48
CA ASP A 61 -5.45 -1.59 16.75
C ASP A 61 -6.31 -0.32 16.88
#